data_AF-A0AAJ5Z282-F1
#
_entry.id   AF-A0AAJ5Z282-F1
#
_cell.length_a   1.000
_cell.length_b   1.000
_cell.length_c   1.000
_cell.angle_alpha   90.00
_cell.angle_beta   90.00
_cell.angle_gamma   90.00
#
_symmetry.space_group_name_H-M   'P 1'
#
loop_
_entity.id
_entity.type
_entity.pdbx_description
1 polymer ?
#
loop_
_entity_poly.entity_id
_entity_poly.type
_entity_poly.pdbx_seq_one_letter_code
_entity_poly.pdbx_strand_id
1 'polypeptide(L)'
;MLNEKDFSVWRMELRKFLYHWQGEVLLPPKSLTGSLGSSMERADELLNSSIRALELINASSASIDIKNVLVALGQVQEQHALMRQHLARRPRSETSRTTTPVNNPRSRPGHSPLATLSPKGAAETSASVASFLNVDADAALDSSSASVISADEGDFDFYDADEMVNGVEYEMNECDHDDYGCVGEVEQDDADDDEDDYAFEENNADVLGSHVSTAITPINTTQNQITYRKTLPAPVTGEEMSLFSILKKNVGKDLSTISFPVTFNAPLSILQAVAEEYEYAPSLLERAAQTKDPVERIALVGAFAVSGYASTSVRSSRKPFNPLLGETYECVRTDRRLHFLAEKVVHRPPVTASYAYGAGWKVSAAGTVKNKFWGKSLELIAEGAEIVELDTGDKYSIVKPSSFMRNLLAGTKYLEHVGEMSVTNLTTNESLVIRFKEGSMFGGVANRNHIEGVVYDANKNKVGEIKGRWDERIFLTNNNATTSVLWQSEKIPPDASDYYGFTYFAMSLNEITDDIRPILPPTDSRLRPDQRALEDGDADKAEALKLELEGHQRERRKKMEVAGETYRPQWFHPCNNGVDWAYGGPDGREYFAIREQIKRSQSQWNVPMAQIFEVRGH
;
A
#
# COMPACT_ATOMS: atom_id res chain seq x y z
N MET A 1 7.31 9.02 -21.38
CA MET A 1 8.50 9.44 -22.14
C MET A 1 8.20 10.80 -22.75
N LEU A 2 9.11 11.77 -22.63
CA LEU A 2 9.04 13.02 -23.38
C LEU A 2 9.28 12.71 -24.86
N ASN A 3 8.57 13.41 -25.75
CA ASN A 3 8.77 13.24 -27.19
C ASN A 3 10.09 13.91 -27.64
N GLU A 4 10.50 13.61 -28.87
CA GLU A 4 11.81 14.02 -29.44
C GLU A 4 12.06 15.53 -29.44
N LYS A 5 11.01 16.36 -29.41
CA LYS A 5 11.13 17.82 -29.45
C LYS A 5 11.54 18.40 -28.09
N ASP A 6 11.05 17.82 -27.00
CA ASP A 6 11.34 18.30 -25.64
C ASP A 6 12.70 17.80 -25.13
N PHE A 7 13.11 16.59 -25.55
CA PHE A 7 14.46 16.08 -25.24
C PHE A 7 15.56 16.87 -25.96
N SER A 8 15.26 17.42 -27.14
CA SER A 8 16.20 18.25 -27.91
C SER A 8 16.32 19.68 -27.37
N VAL A 9 15.29 20.22 -26.72
CA VAL A 9 15.37 21.50 -25.98
C VAL A 9 16.16 21.36 -24.68
N TRP A 10 15.95 20.28 -23.92
CA TRP A 10 16.67 20.01 -22.67
C TRP A 10 18.19 19.86 -22.88
N ARG A 11 18.60 19.16 -23.93
CA ARG A 11 20.02 19.00 -24.31
C ARG A 11 20.68 20.30 -24.78
N MET A 12 19.89 21.24 -25.32
CA MET A 12 20.37 22.53 -25.79
C MET A 12 20.64 23.50 -24.63
N GLU A 13 19.79 23.50 -23.59
CA GLU A 13 19.99 24.32 -22.39
C GLU A 13 21.13 23.79 -21.50
N LEU A 14 21.31 22.47 -21.42
CA LEU A 14 22.46 21.87 -20.71
C LEU A 14 23.81 22.28 -21.34
N ARG A 15 23.84 22.49 -22.65
CA ARG A 15 25.02 23.03 -23.37
C ARG A 15 25.21 24.54 -23.19
N LYS A 16 24.15 25.33 -23.01
CA LYS A 16 24.26 26.76 -22.68
C LYS A 16 24.81 26.97 -21.28
N PHE A 17 24.38 26.13 -20.34
CA PHE A 17 24.81 26.13 -18.94
C PHE A 17 26.32 25.81 -18.79
N LEU A 18 26.82 24.79 -19.50
CA LEU A 18 28.23 24.39 -19.41
C LEU A 18 29.20 25.33 -20.16
N TYR A 19 28.70 26.21 -21.03
CA TYR A 19 29.53 27.15 -21.79
C TYR A 19 29.75 28.51 -21.07
N HIS A 20 29.11 28.77 -19.94
CA HIS A 20 29.18 30.05 -19.21
C HIS A 20 30.01 30.02 -17.91
N TRP A 21 30.81 28.98 -17.68
CA TRP A 21 31.66 28.85 -16.49
C TRP A 21 33.02 28.28 -16.91
N GLN A 22 34.12 29.02 -17.11
CA GLN A 22 34.57 30.33 -16.64
C GLN A 22 35.33 31.08 -17.77
N GLY A 23 35.33 32.41 -17.74
CA GLY A 23 35.81 33.29 -18.82
C GLY A 23 37.27 33.09 -19.26
N GLU A 24 37.50 32.90 -20.55
CA GLU A 24 37.85 33.95 -21.52
C GLU A 24 38.05 33.33 -22.93
N VAL A 25 37.49 34.01 -23.94
CA VAL A 25 37.60 33.83 -25.40
C VAL A 25 36.86 32.63 -26.06
N LEU A 26 35.70 32.99 -26.63
CA LEU A 26 34.91 32.22 -27.62
C LEU A 26 35.58 32.24 -29.01
N LEU A 27 35.70 31.09 -29.67
CA LEU A 27 35.79 31.02 -31.13
C LEU A 27 34.51 30.38 -31.71
N PRO A 28 34.00 30.89 -32.85
CA PRO A 28 32.66 30.54 -33.33
C PRO A 28 32.64 29.15 -34.01
N PRO A 29 31.46 28.51 -34.06
CA PRO A 29 31.33 27.11 -34.43
C PRO A 29 31.39 26.94 -35.95
N LYS A 30 32.17 25.97 -36.43
CA LYS A 30 31.95 25.38 -37.75
C LYS A 30 31.26 24.03 -37.59
N SER A 31 30.02 24.00 -38.11
CA SER A 31 29.25 22.89 -38.69
C SER A 31 29.61 21.46 -38.27
N LEU A 32 28.63 20.63 -37.92
CA LEU A 32 28.34 19.40 -38.72
C LEU A 32 27.20 18.54 -38.13
N THR A 33 26.46 18.01 -39.09
CA THR A 33 25.35 17.05 -39.15
C THR A 33 25.70 15.64 -38.60
N GLY A 34 24.76 14.90 -37.99
CA GLY A 34 24.92 13.44 -37.76
C GLY A 34 23.94 12.78 -36.77
N SER A 35 23.55 11.52 -37.06
CA SER A 35 22.44 10.75 -36.48
C SER A 35 22.53 10.38 -34.99
N LEU A 36 21.38 10.00 -34.40
CA LEU A 36 21.08 9.79 -32.98
C LEU A 36 22.11 8.93 -32.20
N GLY A 37 22.72 7.91 -32.83
CA GLY A 37 23.72 7.02 -32.20
C GLY A 37 25.00 7.75 -31.76
N SER A 38 25.48 8.68 -32.59
CA SER A 38 26.65 9.52 -32.28
C SER A 38 26.40 10.49 -31.11
N SER A 39 25.14 10.72 -30.76
CA SER A 39 24.75 11.67 -29.74
C SER A 39 24.83 11.07 -28.32
N MET A 40 24.43 9.81 -28.15
CA MET A 40 24.53 9.10 -26.85
C MET A 40 25.97 8.76 -26.51
N GLU A 41 26.81 8.43 -27.49
CA GLU A 41 28.26 8.25 -27.28
C GLU A 41 28.92 9.55 -26.82
N ARG A 42 28.55 10.68 -27.43
CA ARG A 42 28.99 12.01 -26.99
C ARG A 42 28.51 12.39 -25.59
N ALA A 43 27.29 11.99 -25.21
CA ALA A 43 26.77 12.28 -23.87
C ALA A 43 27.54 11.50 -22.79
N ASP A 44 27.92 10.27 -23.09
CA ASP A 44 28.71 9.41 -22.22
C ASP A 44 30.15 9.91 -22.08
N GLU A 45 30.79 10.32 -23.18
CA GLU A 45 32.12 10.95 -23.13
C GLU A 45 32.11 12.26 -22.33
N LEU A 46 31.08 13.10 -22.49
CA LEU A 46 30.93 14.35 -21.73
C LEU A 46 30.71 14.09 -20.24
N LEU A 47 29.89 13.09 -19.89
CA LEU A 47 29.63 12.73 -18.50
C LEU A 47 30.88 12.15 -17.83
N ASN A 48 31.57 11.23 -18.49
CA ASN A 48 32.83 10.63 -18.01
C ASN A 48 33.94 11.68 -17.85
N SER A 49 34.05 12.62 -18.79
CA SER A 49 35.02 13.73 -18.71
C SER A 49 34.71 14.67 -17.54
N SER A 50 33.43 14.98 -17.30
CA SER A 50 33.00 15.83 -16.19
C SER A 50 33.26 15.18 -14.84
N ILE A 51 33.01 13.88 -14.70
CA ILE A 51 33.31 13.12 -13.48
C ILE A 51 34.82 13.13 -13.19
N ARG A 52 35.66 12.80 -14.17
CA ARG A 52 37.13 12.81 -14.00
C ARG A 52 37.68 14.19 -13.65
N ALA A 53 37.14 15.25 -14.24
CA ALA A 53 37.54 16.62 -13.92
C ALA A 53 37.19 16.97 -12.46
N LEU A 54 36.01 16.58 -11.99
CA LEU A 54 35.57 16.81 -10.61
C LEU A 54 36.34 15.95 -9.59
N GLU A 55 36.70 14.71 -9.94
CA GLU A 55 37.58 13.86 -9.12
C GLU A 55 38.99 14.47 -8.97
N LEU A 56 39.54 15.04 -10.05
CA LEU A 56 40.83 15.75 -10.01
C LEU A 56 40.76 17.03 -9.17
N ILE A 57 39.65 17.78 -9.25
CA ILE A 57 39.43 18.97 -8.42
C ILE A 57 39.34 18.58 -6.94
N ASN A 58 38.57 17.54 -6.62
CA ASN A 58 38.44 16.98 -5.27
C ASN A 58 39.79 16.48 -4.71
N ALA A 59 40.65 15.91 -5.55
CA ALA A 59 42.00 15.49 -5.16
C ALA A 59 42.98 16.67 -4.95
N SER A 60 42.71 17.83 -5.55
CA SER A 60 43.58 19.02 -5.51
C SER A 60 43.18 20.09 -4.48
N SER A 61 41.93 20.08 -4.01
CA SER A 61 41.39 21.08 -3.07
C SER A 61 40.52 20.42 -2.00
N ALA A 62 41.07 20.26 -0.79
CA ALA A 62 40.41 19.56 0.33
C ALA A 62 39.23 20.33 0.96
N SER A 63 38.81 21.48 0.42
CA SER A 63 37.77 22.34 1.02
C SER A 63 36.42 22.31 0.29
N ILE A 64 36.27 21.55 -0.79
CA ILE A 64 35.02 21.47 -1.54
C ILE A 64 34.47 20.05 -1.43
N ASP A 65 33.35 19.88 -0.71
CA ASP A 65 32.68 18.59 -0.58
C ASP A 65 31.87 18.27 -1.85
N ILE A 66 32.57 17.75 -2.88
CA ILE A 66 32.00 17.39 -4.18
C ILE A 66 31.47 15.94 -4.17
N LYS A 67 31.54 15.22 -3.03
CA LYS A 67 31.16 13.79 -2.94
C LYS A 67 29.71 13.56 -3.38
N ASN A 68 28.79 14.43 -2.98
CA ASN A 68 27.38 14.33 -3.36
C ASN A 68 27.17 14.55 -4.87
N VAL A 69 27.97 15.43 -5.49
CA VAL A 69 27.91 15.69 -6.93
C VAL A 69 28.49 14.51 -7.73
N LEU A 70 29.59 13.92 -7.26
CA LEU A 70 30.19 12.73 -7.89
C LEU A 70 29.26 11.51 -7.80
N VAL A 71 28.59 11.31 -6.65
CA VAL A 71 27.59 10.25 -6.49
C VAL A 71 26.39 10.48 -7.43
N ALA A 72 25.88 11.71 -7.51
CA ALA A 72 24.78 12.05 -8.41
C ALA A 72 25.15 11.83 -9.90
N LEU A 73 26.35 12.22 -10.31
CA LEU A 73 26.84 12.00 -11.69
C LEU A 73 27.04 10.51 -11.99
N GLY A 74 27.54 9.73 -11.03
CA GLY A 74 27.65 8.27 -11.15
C GLY A 74 26.29 7.59 -11.32
N GLN A 75 25.26 8.04 -10.61
CA GLN A 75 23.90 7.53 -10.77
C GLN A 75 23.30 7.91 -12.14
N VAL A 76 23.54 9.13 -12.63
CA VAL A 76 23.14 9.55 -13.98
C VAL A 76 23.83 8.67 -15.04
N GLN A 77 25.09 8.31 -14.82
CA GLN A 77 25.84 7.41 -15.69
C GLN A 77 25.24 6.00 -15.72
N GLU A 78 24.86 5.47 -14.56
CA GLU A 78 24.21 4.17 -14.44
C GLU A 78 22.84 4.15 -15.13
N GLN A 79 22.02 5.19 -14.93
CA GLN A 79 20.72 5.34 -15.61
C GLN A 79 20.88 5.43 -17.14
N HIS A 80 21.89 6.15 -17.61
CA HIS A 80 22.20 6.24 -19.04
C HIS A 80 22.66 4.89 -19.62
N ALA A 81 23.44 4.11 -18.88
CA ALA A 81 23.87 2.76 -19.26
C ALA A 81 22.69 1.77 -19.35
N LEU A 82 21.77 1.81 -18.38
CA LEU A 82 20.56 0.99 -18.37
C LEU A 82 19.64 1.33 -19.55
N MET A 83 19.48 2.62 -19.85
CA MET A 83 18.70 3.08 -21.00
C MET A 83 19.28 2.57 -22.33
N ARG A 84 20.62 2.50 -22.45
CA ARG A 84 21.29 1.88 -23.60
C ARG A 84 21.02 0.39 -23.72
N GLN A 85 21.13 -0.35 -22.61
CA GLN A 85 20.87 -1.78 -22.60
C GLN A 85 19.41 -2.09 -22.98
N HIS A 86 18.48 -1.23 -22.57
CA HIS A 86 17.07 -1.34 -22.91
C HIS A 86 16.80 -1.02 -24.39
N LEU A 87 17.42 0.02 -24.94
CA LEU A 87 17.31 0.38 -26.36
C LEU A 87 17.98 -0.64 -27.30
N ALA A 88 19.05 -1.30 -26.85
CA ALA A 88 19.74 -2.36 -27.60
C ALA A 88 18.95 -3.68 -27.66
N ARG A 89 17.92 -3.86 -26.81
CA ARG A 89 17.11 -5.09 -26.73
C ARG A 89 15.82 -5.06 -27.56
N ARG A 90 15.56 -4.03 -28.37
CA ARG A 90 14.42 -4.05 -29.30
C ARG A 90 14.70 -4.99 -30.50
N PRO A 91 13.84 -5.99 -30.80
CA PRO A 91 13.95 -6.73 -32.04
C PRO A 91 13.59 -5.83 -33.22
N ARG A 92 14.39 -5.89 -34.30
CA ARG A 92 14.04 -5.24 -35.58
C ARG A 92 12.78 -5.91 -36.12
N SER A 93 11.70 -5.14 -36.27
CA SER A 93 10.53 -5.55 -37.04
C SER A 93 10.91 -5.70 -38.52
N GLU A 94 10.76 -6.90 -39.07
CA GLU A 94 10.80 -7.16 -40.51
C GLU A 94 9.57 -6.52 -41.17
N THR A 95 9.78 -5.42 -41.89
CA THR A 95 8.80 -4.92 -42.87
C THR A 95 9.01 -5.63 -44.19
N SER A 96 8.09 -6.51 -44.55
CA SER A 96 7.92 -7.06 -45.91
C SER A 96 7.84 -5.94 -46.95
N ARG A 97 8.73 -5.97 -47.94
CA ARG A 97 8.48 -5.38 -49.26
C ARG A 97 8.99 -6.30 -50.37
N THR A 98 8.02 -6.77 -51.14
CA THR A 98 8.08 -7.47 -52.42
C THR A 98 8.86 -6.65 -53.45
N THR A 99 9.83 -7.27 -54.15
CA THR A 99 10.09 -7.17 -55.61
C THR A 99 11.32 -8.02 -56.00
N THR A 100 11.11 -9.02 -56.86
CA THR A 100 12.09 -9.80 -57.65
C THR A 100 12.41 -9.10 -59.00
N PRO A 101 13.32 -9.60 -59.88
CA PRO A 101 14.63 -10.26 -59.70
C PRO A 101 15.70 -9.83 -60.76
N VAL A 102 17.01 -10.10 -60.56
CA VAL A 102 17.95 -10.45 -61.65
C VAL A 102 19.09 -11.37 -61.16
N ASN A 103 19.21 -12.52 -61.83
CA ASN A 103 20.31 -13.52 -62.05
C ASN A 103 21.77 -13.07 -61.75
N ASN A 104 22.80 -13.87 -61.41
CA ASN A 104 23.17 -15.32 -61.38
C ASN A 104 24.64 -15.37 -60.81
N PRO A 105 25.39 -16.49 -60.69
CA PRO A 105 25.10 -17.82 -60.14
C PRO A 105 26.23 -18.44 -59.24
N ARG A 106 25.86 -19.48 -58.48
CA ARG A 106 26.62 -20.72 -58.11
C ARG A 106 28.04 -20.68 -57.52
N SER A 107 28.19 -21.27 -56.32
CA SER A 107 28.93 -22.53 -56.09
C SER A 107 28.74 -23.07 -54.66
N ARG A 108 28.92 -24.38 -54.51
CA ARG A 108 28.56 -25.25 -53.38
C ARG A 108 29.85 -25.92 -52.82
N PRO A 109 29.80 -26.87 -51.86
CA PRO A 109 30.31 -26.77 -50.48
C PRO A 109 31.60 -27.58 -50.20
N GLY A 110 32.16 -27.49 -48.99
CA GLY A 110 33.30 -28.31 -48.54
C GLY A 110 33.38 -28.53 -47.02
N HIS A 111 33.72 -29.76 -46.64
CA HIS A 111 33.72 -30.40 -45.31
C HIS A 111 34.85 -29.97 -44.32
N SER A 112 34.53 -29.95 -43.00
CA SER A 112 35.20 -30.49 -41.77
C SER A 112 36.76 -30.54 -41.61
N PRO A 113 37.35 -30.88 -40.42
CA PRO A 113 37.12 -30.50 -39.00
C PRO A 113 38.47 -30.25 -38.22
N LEU A 114 38.46 -30.33 -36.86
CA LEU A 114 39.59 -30.44 -35.88
C LEU A 114 40.34 -29.12 -35.51
N ALA A 115 40.88 -28.85 -34.32
CA ALA A 115 40.96 -29.51 -33.00
C ALA A 115 41.61 -28.55 -31.95
N THR A 116 41.27 -28.75 -30.66
CA THR A 116 42.13 -28.68 -29.44
C THR A 116 42.93 -27.43 -29.06
N LEU A 117 42.69 -26.90 -27.83
CA LEU A 117 43.56 -27.02 -26.64
C LEU A 117 43.19 -26.01 -25.53
N SER A 118 42.89 -26.52 -24.33
CA SER A 118 43.10 -25.84 -23.03
C SER A 118 44.47 -26.27 -22.48
N PRO A 119 45.09 -25.62 -21.45
CA PRO A 119 44.60 -25.74 -20.05
C PRO A 119 44.94 -24.59 -19.05
N LYS A 120 44.21 -24.61 -17.91
CA LYS A 120 44.58 -24.34 -16.48
C LYS A 120 45.29 -23.02 -16.11
N GLY A 121 45.07 -22.33 -14.98
CA GLY A 121 44.47 -22.54 -13.64
C GLY A 121 45.12 -21.45 -12.76
N ALA A 122 44.47 -20.74 -11.83
CA ALA A 122 44.22 -21.03 -10.40
C ALA A 122 43.98 -19.63 -9.76
N ALA A 123 42.86 -19.37 -9.08
CA ALA A 123 42.71 -19.31 -7.63
C ALA A 123 43.76 -18.45 -6.89
N GLU A 124 43.32 -17.36 -6.24
CA GLU A 124 43.39 -17.22 -4.77
C GLU A 124 42.67 -15.95 -4.24
N THR A 125 42.23 -16.11 -3.00
CA THR A 125 41.41 -15.30 -2.09
C THR A 125 42.17 -14.18 -1.39
N SER A 126 41.47 -13.14 -0.90
CA SER A 126 41.51 -12.74 0.54
C SER A 126 40.72 -11.46 0.85
N ALA A 127 40.07 -11.49 2.02
CA ALA A 127 39.30 -10.44 2.69
C ALA A 127 40.17 -9.33 3.32
N SER A 128 39.57 -8.22 3.78
CA SER A 128 39.35 -7.91 5.22
C SER A 128 39.20 -6.39 5.52
N VAL A 129 38.16 -6.07 6.32
CA VAL A 129 38.18 -5.26 7.58
C VAL A 129 38.25 -3.71 7.55
N ALA A 130 37.13 -3.11 7.99
CA ALA A 130 36.89 -2.04 9.02
C ALA A 130 37.95 -0.92 9.24
N SER A 131 37.60 0.35 9.50
CA SER A 131 36.84 0.84 10.67
C SER A 131 36.91 2.37 10.85
N PHE A 132 35.91 2.94 11.55
CA PHE A 132 35.81 4.15 12.40
C PHE A 132 36.39 5.53 11.99
N LEU A 133 35.56 6.60 12.13
CA LEU A 133 35.68 7.65 13.18
C LEU A 133 34.54 8.70 13.14
N ASN A 134 34.04 9.05 14.34
CA ASN A 134 33.15 10.16 14.71
C ASN A 134 33.82 11.54 14.55
N VAL A 135 33.02 12.60 14.26
CA VAL A 135 33.10 13.93 14.92
C VAL A 135 31.72 14.62 14.89
N ASP A 136 31.34 15.21 16.03
CA ASP A 136 30.12 15.96 16.34
C ASP A 136 30.11 17.44 15.86
N ALA A 137 28.88 18.00 15.91
CA ALA A 137 28.49 19.35 16.36
C ALA A 137 28.12 20.45 15.32
N ASP A 138 26.81 20.76 15.36
CA ASP A 138 26.14 22.08 15.43
C ASP A 138 26.52 23.23 14.48
N ALA A 139 25.54 23.68 13.68
CA ALA A 139 24.81 24.93 13.93
C ALA A 139 23.90 25.29 12.73
N ALA A 140 22.71 25.78 13.06
CA ALA A 140 21.64 26.20 12.18
C ALA A 140 22.04 27.31 11.18
N LEU A 141 21.35 27.37 10.03
CA LEU A 141 20.81 28.61 9.47
C LEU A 141 19.73 28.31 8.42
N ASP A 142 18.59 28.94 8.69
CA ASP A 142 17.35 29.04 7.94
C ASP A 142 17.55 29.77 6.61
N SER A 143 16.95 29.28 5.52
CA SER A 143 16.31 30.14 4.52
C SER A 143 15.34 29.35 3.64
N SER A 144 14.07 29.67 3.86
CA SER A 144 12.91 29.34 3.06
C SER A 144 13.01 29.87 1.63
N SER A 145 12.57 29.06 0.65
CA SER A 145 11.96 29.47 -0.62
C SER A 145 11.45 28.24 -1.39
N ALA A 146 10.26 27.75 -1.04
CA ALA A 146 9.50 26.80 -1.85
C ALA A 146 8.43 27.58 -2.61
N SER A 147 8.55 27.65 -3.93
CA SER A 147 7.51 28.20 -4.80
C SER A 147 6.42 27.15 -5.03
N VAL A 148 5.23 27.44 -4.52
CA VAL A 148 3.99 26.68 -4.70
C VAL A 148 3.57 26.75 -6.17
N ILE A 149 3.36 25.60 -6.80
CA ILE A 149 2.52 25.48 -8.01
C ILE A 149 1.27 24.73 -7.55
N SER A 150 0.16 25.47 -7.49
CA SER A 150 -1.19 24.98 -7.23
C SER A 150 -1.64 24.09 -8.38
N ALA A 151 -1.72 22.79 -8.12
CA ALA A 151 -2.48 21.85 -8.92
C ALA A 151 -3.73 21.49 -8.10
N ASP A 152 -4.87 21.58 -8.77
CA ASP A 152 -6.22 21.25 -8.33
C ASP A 152 -6.23 20.02 -7.38
N GLU A 153 -6.63 20.25 -6.13
CA GLU A 153 -6.64 19.26 -5.06
C GLU A 153 -7.93 18.44 -5.12
N GLY A 154 -7.99 17.49 -6.07
CA GLY A 154 -9.03 16.47 -6.07
C GLY A 154 -8.72 15.33 -5.10
N ASP A 155 -9.57 15.13 -4.11
CA ASP A 155 -9.66 13.87 -3.36
C ASP A 155 -10.32 12.81 -4.27
N PHE A 156 -9.74 11.62 -4.36
CA PHE A 156 -10.28 10.51 -5.15
C PHE A 156 -10.43 9.24 -4.31
N ASP A 157 -11.62 8.65 -4.30
CA ASP A 157 -11.83 7.34 -3.68
C ASP A 157 -11.36 6.23 -4.63
N PHE A 158 -10.36 5.44 -4.21
CA PHE A 158 -9.72 4.41 -5.04
C PHE A 158 -10.29 3.03 -4.71
N TYR A 159 -11.42 2.69 -5.34
CA TYR A 159 -12.05 1.38 -5.22
C TYR A 159 -12.41 0.86 -6.61
N ASP A 160 -12.42 -0.47 -6.82
CA ASP A 160 -12.76 -1.04 -8.13
C ASP A 160 -14.18 -0.63 -8.56
N ALA A 161 -14.36 -0.42 -9.88
CA ALA A 161 -15.43 0.35 -10.53
C ALA A 161 -16.80 0.40 -9.86
N ASP A 162 -17.21 1.65 -9.66
CA ASP A 162 -18.55 2.16 -9.58
C ASP A 162 -19.07 2.67 -10.96
N GLU A 163 -20.32 2.39 -11.35
CA GLU A 163 -21.00 2.91 -12.57
C GLU A 163 -20.28 2.83 -13.94
N MET A 164 -20.60 1.79 -14.73
CA MET A 164 -20.64 1.99 -16.17
C MET A 164 -21.90 2.79 -16.49
N VAL A 165 -21.74 4.06 -16.86
CA VAL A 165 -22.80 4.81 -17.54
C VAL A 165 -23.22 4.00 -18.76
N ASN A 166 -24.53 3.75 -18.87
CA ASN A 166 -25.12 2.96 -19.95
C ASN A 166 -24.56 3.36 -21.32
N GLY A 167 -24.15 2.34 -22.08
CA GLY A 167 -24.26 2.34 -23.54
C GLY A 167 -23.13 3.02 -24.31
N VAL A 168 -21.96 2.38 -24.36
CA VAL A 168 -21.27 2.25 -25.65
C VAL A 168 -20.46 0.95 -25.72
N GLU A 169 -21.08 -0.07 -26.30
CA GLU A 169 -20.35 -1.05 -27.09
C GLU A 169 -19.76 -0.28 -28.29
N TYR A 170 -18.44 -0.20 -28.40
CA TYR A 170 -17.82 0.07 -29.69
C TYR A 170 -17.06 -1.17 -30.11
N GLU A 171 -17.71 -1.92 -31.01
CA GLU A 171 -17.05 -2.81 -31.96
C GLU A 171 -15.83 -2.11 -32.56
N MET A 172 -14.71 -2.84 -32.63
CA MET A 172 -13.57 -2.42 -33.43
C MET A 172 -14.01 -2.27 -34.89
N ASN A 173 -13.99 -1.06 -35.41
CA ASN A 173 -13.90 -0.84 -36.84
C ASN A 173 -12.90 0.26 -37.14
N GLU A 174 -11.91 -0.09 -37.96
CA GLU A 174 -10.96 0.83 -38.56
C GLU A 174 -11.70 1.77 -39.53
N CYS A 175 -11.56 3.08 -39.35
CA CYS A 175 -11.60 4.02 -40.46
C CYS A 175 -10.95 5.36 -40.09
N ASP A 176 -10.07 5.78 -40.99
CA ASP A 176 -9.40 7.07 -41.04
C ASP A 176 -10.37 8.26 -41.10
N HIS A 177 -9.80 9.41 -40.75
CA HIS A 177 -9.98 10.75 -41.29
C HIS A 177 -10.41 11.86 -40.33
N ASP A 178 -9.61 12.92 -40.44
CA ASP A 178 -9.68 14.22 -39.81
C ASP A 178 -10.82 15.05 -40.44
N ASP A 179 -11.60 15.79 -39.65
CA ASP A 179 -12.00 17.17 -40.01
C ASP A 179 -12.63 17.94 -38.83
N TYR A 180 -12.60 19.26 -38.97
CA TYR A 180 -12.80 20.33 -38.00
C TYR A 180 -14.24 20.59 -37.52
N GLY A 181 -14.35 20.96 -36.22
CA GLY A 181 -15.03 22.17 -35.71
C GLY A 181 -16.55 22.34 -35.83
N CYS A 182 -17.23 22.49 -34.68
CA CYS A 182 -18.26 23.54 -34.50
C CYS A 182 -18.54 23.80 -33.01
N VAL A 183 -18.79 25.07 -32.71
CA VAL A 183 -19.14 25.68 -31.42
C VAL A 183 -20.67 25.63 -31.17
N GLY A 184 -21.05 25.72 -29.89
CA GLY A 184 -22.41 26.00 -29.41
C GLY A 184 -22.79 25.06 -28.25
N GLU A 185 -23.51 25.45 -27.21
CA GLU A 185 -23.83 26.72 -26.58
C GLU A 185 -24.22 26.34 -25.14
N VAL A 186 -24.00 27.24 -24.18
CA VAL A 186 -24.34 27.02 -22.77
C VAL A 186 -25.83 27.25 -22.59
N GLU A 187 -26.55 26.26 -22.05
CA GLU A 187 -27.85 26.48 -21.41
C GLU A 187 -27.76 26.11 -19.93
N GLN A 188 -28.13 27.11 -19.14
CA GLN A 188 -28.17 27.21 -17.71
C GLN A 188 -29.63 27.05 -17.32
N ASP A 189 -29.97 26.04 -16.53
CA ASP A 189 -31.27 25.93 -15.88
C ASP A 189 -31.05 25.83 -14.37
N ASP A 190 -31.37 26.95 -13.70
CA ASP A 190 -31.59 27.09 -12.28
C ASP A 190 -33.00 26.59 -11.94
N ALA A 191 -33.15 25.76 -10.90
CA ALA A 191 -34.41 25.55 -10.19
C ALA A 191 -34.19 25.00 -8.77
N ASP A 192 -34.22 25.94 -7.83
CA ASP A 192 -34.89 25.97 -6.52
C ASP A 192 -34.92 24.74 -5.57
N ASP A 193 -34.41 25.02 -4.37
CA ASP A 193 -34.81 24.63 -3.01
C ASP A 193 -35.98 23.66 -2.81
N ASP A 194 -35.75 22.68 -1.93
CA ASP A 194 -36.68 22.38 -0.82
C ASP A 194 -35.88 21.72 0.34
N GLU A 195 -35.72 22.48 1.43
CA GLU A 195 -35.37 21.98 2.76
C GLU A 195 -36.60 21.32 3.37
N ASP A 196 -36.50 20.06 3.80
CA ASP A 196 -37.49 19.44 4.67
C ASP A 196 -36.86 18.89 5.95
N ASP A 197 -37.30 19.54 7.03
CA ASP A 197 -37.02 19.38 8.44
C ASP A 197 -37.81 18.18 9.00
N TYR A 198 -37.16 17.25 9.72
CA TYR A 198 -37.88 16.22 10.48
C TYR A 198 -37.28 16.05 11.88
N ALA A 199 -37.92 16.71 12.84
CA ALA A 199 -37.84 16.43 14.26
C ALA A 199 -38.42 15.04 14.58
N PHE A 200 -37.78 14.30 15.49
CA PHE A 200 -38.48 13.24 16.23
C PHE A 200 -38.07 13.17 17.70
N GLU A 201 -39.08 12.91 18.51
CA GLU A 201 -39.19 13.14 19.94
C GLU A 201 -38.37 12.16 20.80
N GLU A 202 -37.80 12.70 21.88
CA GLU A 202 -37.19 11.94 22.98
C GLU A 202 -38.24 11.05 23.67
N ASN A 203 -37.95 9.75 23.75
CA ASN A 203 -38.49 8.90 24.81
C ASN A 203 -37.35 8.18 25.51
N ASN A 204 -36.93 8.77 26.63
CA ASN A 204 -36.04 8.17 27.62
C ASN A 204 -36.69 6.92 28.25
N ALA A 205 -36.04 5.77 28.11
CA ALA A 205 -36.22 4.65 29.02
C ALA A 205 -34.87 3.94 29.20
N ASP A 206 -34.28 4.18 30.39
CA ASP A 206 -33.17 3.43 30.97
C ASP A 206 -33.35 1.92 30.80
N VAL A 207 -32.38 1.25 30.17
CA VAL A 207 -32.20 -0.20 30.32
C VAL A 207 -30.75 -0.49 30.69
N LEU A 208 -30.61 -0.86 31.96
CA LEU A 208 -29.41 -1.34 32.66
C LEU A 208 -28.62 -2.38 31.84
N GLY A 209 -27.34 -2.10 31.60
CA GLY A 209 -26.40 -3.02 30.98
C GLY A 209 -26.17 -4.30 31.79
N SER A 210 -26.36 -5.44 31.12
CA SER A 210 -25.91 -6.74 31.61
C SER A 210 -24.44 -6.93 31.24
N HIS A 211 -23.54 -6.63 32.19
CA HIS A 211 -22.13 -6.98 32.10
C HIS A 211 -21.93 -8.50 31.99
N VAL A 212 -21.55 -8.98 30.81
CA VAL A 212 -20.99 -10.34 30.68
C VAL A 212 -19.60 -10.30 31.30
N SER A 213 -19.44 -10.96 32.44
CA SER A 213 -18.17 -11.14 33.13
C SER A 213 -17.21 -11.96 32.26
N THR A 214 -16.13 -11.34 31.78
CA THR A 214 -15.09 -11.96 30.96
C THR A 214 -14.24 -12.89 31.83
N ALA A 215 -14.72 -14.10 32.09
CA ALA A 215 -13.94 -15.12 32.78
C ALA A 215 -12.82 -15.65 31.87
N ILE A 216 -11.57 -15.41 32.27
CA ILE A 216 -10.35 -15.90 31.61
C ILE A 216 -10.41 -17.43 31.52
N THR A 217 -10.51 -17.97 30.31
CA THR A 217 -10.36 -19.41 30.08
C THR A 217 -8.86 -19.73 29.98
N PRO A 218 -8.31 -20.66 30.80
CA PRO A 218 -6.93 -21.12 30.66
C PRO A 218 -6.70 -21.69 29.25
N ILE A 219 -5.48 -21.56 28.71
CA ILE A 219 -5.07 -22.25 27.48
C ILE A 219 -5.08 -23.76 27.77
N ASN A 220 -6.20 -24.42 27.49
CA ASN A 220 -6.29 -25.88 27.53
C ASN A 220 -5.43 -26.42 26.38
N THR A 221 -4.24 -26.92 26.70
CA THR A 221 -3.26 -27.55 25.80
C THR A 221 -3.72 -28.89 25.20
N THR A 222 -5.02 -29.21 25.25
CA THR A 222 -5.61 -30.44 24.69
C THR A 222 -6.42 -30.22 23.41
N GLN A 223 -6.47 -28.99 22.87
CA GLN A 223 -7.01 -28.77 21.51
C GLN A 223 -5.94 -29.13 20.48
N ASN A 224 -6.31 -29.87 19.42
CA ASN A 224 -5.44 -30.16 18.28
C ASN A 224 -4.76 -28.87 17.80
N GLN A 225 -3.44 -28.82 17.88
CA GLN A 225 -2.67 -27.64 17.49
C GLN A 225 -2.84 -27.43 15.97
N ILE A 226 -3.58 -26.39 15.59
CA ILE A 226 -3.77 -26.02 14.19
C ILE A 226 -2.43 -25.58 13.63
N THR A 227 -2.00 -26.19 12.54
CA THR A 227 -0.80 -25.79 11.81
C THR A 227 -1.22 -24.96 10.61
N TYR A 228 -0.93 -23.66 10.65
CA TYR A 228 -1.24 -22.74 9.56
C TYR A 228 -0.23 -22.86 8.42
N ARG A 229 -0.69 -22.66 7.18
CA ARG A 229 0.17 -22.68 6.00
C ARG A 229 1.23 -21.58 6.05
N LYS A 230 2.38 -21.87 5.43
CA LYS A 230 3.54 -20.96 5.30
C LYS A 230 3.88 -20.59 3.86
N THR A 231 3.07 -21.05 2.91
CA THR A 231 3.16 -20.76 1.49
C THR A 231 1.74 -20.67 0.93
N LEU A 232 1.57 -19.95 -0.18
CA LEU A 232 0.30 -19.96 -0.92
C LEU A 232 0.23 -21.17 -1.87
N PRO A 233 -0.96 -21.54 -2.37
CA PRO A 233 -1.14 -22.60 -3.37
C PRO A 233 -0.37 -22.34 -4.68
N ALA A 234 -0.29 -21.07 -5.09
CA ALA A 234 0.47 -20.63 -6.26
C ALA A 234 1.29 -19.36 -5.94
N PRO A 235 2.41 -19.14 -6.64
CA PRO A 235 3.15 -17.88 -6.56
C PRO A 235 2.37 -16.73 -7.24
N VAL A 236 2.92 -15.52 -7.17
CA VAL A 236 2.37 -14.32 -7.83
C VAL A 236 2.05 -14.61 -9.29
N THR A 237 0.79 -14.38 -9.66
CA THR A 237 0.27 -14.64 -11.01
C THR A 237 -0.09 -13.33 -11.72
N GLY A 238 0.11 -13.33 -13.04
CA GLY A 238 -0.19 -12.20 -13.93
C GLY A 238 0.90 -11.12 -13.94
N GLU A 239 1.07 -10.47 -15.09
CA GLU A 239 2.02 -9.37 -15.25
C GLU A 239 1.58 -8.15 -14.44
N GLU A 240 2.53 -7.56 -13.70
CA GLU A 240 2.30 -6.31 -12.99
C GLU A 240 2.14 -5.17 -14.00
N MET A 241 0.93 -4.66 -14.12
CA MET A 241 0.65 -3.49 -14.92
C MET A 241 1.08 -2.19 -14.21
N SER A 242 1.27 -1.13 -14.98
CA SER A 242 1.65 0.17 -14.41
C SER A 242 0.43 0.89 -13.83
N LEU A 243 0.41 1.05 -12.50
CA LEU A 243 -0.61 1.86 -11.78
C LEU A 243 -0.64 3.29 -12.34
N PHE A 244 0.52 3.89 -12.58
CA PHE A 244 0.60 5.21 -13.19
C PHE A 244 -0.05 5.27 -14.58
N SER A 245 0.09 4.22 -15.40
CA SER A 245 -0.57 4.18 -16.71
C SER A 245 -2.09 4.16 -16.58
N ILE A 246 -2.64 3.49 -15.56
CA ILE A 246 -4.09 3.50 -15.30
C ILE A 246 -4.54 4.87 -14.76
N LEU A 247 -3.85 5.39 -13.74
CA LEU A 247 -4.15 6.70 -13.17
C LEU A 247 -4.09 7.80 -14.24
N LYS A 248 -3.02 7.80 -15.06
CA LYS A 248 -2.84 8.76 -16.16
C LYS A 248 -3.98 8.69 -17.19
N LYS A 249 -4.43 7.49 -17.56
CA LYS A 249 -5.54 7.31 -18.53
C LYS A 249 -6.88 7.84 -18.01
N ASN A 250 -6.99 8.05 -16.70
CA ASN A 250 -8.23 8.43 -16.05
C ASN A 250 -8.10 9.71 -15.21
N VAL A 251 -7.10 10.55 -15.49
CA VAL A 251 -7.01 11.89 -14.89
C VAL A 251 -8.27 12.69 -15.22
N GLY A 252 -8.86 13.33 -14.21
CA GLY A 252 -10.09 14.11 -14.35
C GLY A 252 -11.38 13.28 -14.36
N LYS A 253 -11.28 11.94 -14.26
CA LYS A 253 -12.43 11.07 -13.99
C LYS A 253 -12.51 10.75 -12.51
N ASP A 254 -13.70 10.41 -12.05
CA ASP A 254 -13.87 9.78 -10.75
C ASP A 254 -13.15 8.42 -10.75
N LEU A 255 -12.06 8.29 -10.00
CA LEU A 255 -11.26 7.07 -9.99
C LEU A 255 -11.98 5.91 -9.33
N SER A 256 -13.03 6.17 -8.54
CA SER A 256 -13.87 5.14 -7.94
C SER A 256 -14.63 4.34 -9.00
N THR A 257 -14.77 4.88 -10.21
CA THR A 257 -15.50 4.24 -11.33
C THR A 257 -14.64 3.31 -12.19
N ILE A 258 -13.38 3.06 -11.81
CA ILE A 258 -12.43 2.28 -12.60
C ILE A 258 -12.20 0.91 -11.97
N SER A 259 -12.53 -0.16 -12.69
CA SER A 259 -12.23 -1.52 -12.24
C SER A 259 -10.80 -1.82 -12.64
N PHE A 260 -9.94 -2.05 -11.65
CA PHE A 260 -8.58 -2.48 -11.91
C PHE A 260 -8.61 -3.95 -12.32
N PRO A 261 -7.79 -4.38 -13.28
CA PRO A 261 -7.67 -5.80 -13.57
C PRO A 261 -7.17 -6.57 -12.34
N VAL A 262 -7.60 -7.81 -12.19
CA VAL A 262 -7.34 -8.68 -11.03
C VAL A 262 -5.85 -8.91 -10.77
N THR A 263 -5.01 -8.74 -11.80
CA THR A 263 -3.54 -8.82 -11.66
C THR A 263 -2.93 -7.65 -10.88
N PHE A 264 -3.68 -6.59 -10.57
CA PHE A 264 -3.29 -5.59 -9.57
C PHE A 264 -3.61 -6.01 -8.14
N ASN A 265 -4.44 -7.04 -7.97
CA ASN A 265 -4.82 -7.50 -6.65
C ASN A 265 -3.76 -8.45 -6.07
N ALA A 266 -3.65 -8.42 -4.74
CA ALA A 266 -3.14 -9.53 -3.95
C ALA A 266 -4.35 -10.34 -3.44
N PRO A 267 -4.22 -11.66 -3.20
CA PRO A 267 -5.34 -12.54 -2.85
C PRO A 267 -5.84 -12.39 -1.40
N LEU A 268 -5.99 -11.14 -0.94
CA LEU A 268 -6.61 -10.76 0.32
C LEU A 268 -7.68 -9.70 0.06
N SER A 269 -8.79 -9.75 0.79
CA SER A 269 -9.80 -8.68 0.90
C SER A 269 -9.27 -7.54 1.78
N ILE A 270 -9.79 -6.31 1.63
CA ILE A 270 -9.46 -5.22 2.58
C ILE A 270 -9.78 -5.64 4.02
N LEU A 271 -10.84 -6.43 4.26
CA LEU A 271 -11.17 -6.93 5.60
C LEU A 271 -10.05 -7.79 6.20
N GLN A 272 -9.37 -8.58 5.35
CA GLN A 272 -8.21 -9.37 5.74
C GLN A 272 -6.98 -8.49 5.94
N ALA A 273 -6.77 -7.47 5.10
CA ALA A 273 -5.68 -6.52 5.27
C ALA A 273 -5.82 -5.73 6.60
N VAL A 274 -7.04 -5.37 7.02
CA VAL A 274 -7.29 -4.80 8.35
C VAL A 274 -6.93 -5.80 9.45
N ALA A 275 -7.24 -7.08 9.27
CA ALA A 275 -6.84 -8.11 10.24
C ALA A 275 -5.31 -8.28 10.35
N GLU A 276 -4.53 -7.98 9.30
CA GLU A 276 -3.06 -7.99 9.35
C GLU A 276 -2.51 -7.02 10.41
N GLU A 277 -3.19 -5.90 10.67
CA GLU A 277 -2.77 -4.93 11.69
C GLU A 277 -2.76 -5.52 13.11
N TYR A 278 -3.52 -6.61 13.32
CA TYR A 278 -3.64 -7.30 14.61
C TYR A 278 -2.61 -8.42 14.83
N GLU A 279 -1.65 -8.61 13.91
CA GLU A 279 -0.62 -9.66 13.99
C GLU A 279 0.09 -9.68 15.37
N TYR A 280 0.40 -8.49 15.89
CA TYR A 280 1.12 -8.29 17.16
C TYR A 280 0.24 -7.87 18.33
N ALA A 281 -1.06 -7.64 18.11
CA ALA A 281 -1.99 -7.16 19.13
C ALA A 281 -1.97 -8.02 20.40
N PRO A 282 -2.01 -9.36 20.35
CA PRO A 282 -1.94 -10.16 21.56
C PRO A 282 -0.67 -9.94 22.37
N SER A 283 0.49 -9.91 21.72
CA SER A 283 1.76 -9.75 22.45
C SER A 283 1.90 -8.36 23.10
N LEU A 284 1.36 -7.31 22.47
CA LEU A 284 1.53 -5.92 22.90
C LEU A 284 0.42 -5.46 23.84
N LEU A 285 -0.84 -5.70 23.47
CA LEU A 285 -2.00 -5.22 24.22
C LEU A 285 -2.24 -6.05 25.49
N GLU A 286 -1.91 -7.34 25.52
CA GLU A 286 -1.94 -8.11 26.77
C GLU A 286 -0.89 -7.61 27.77
N ARG A 287 0.31 -7.24 27.30
CA ARG A 287 1.32 -6.57 28.14
C ARG A 287 0.82 -5.21 28.61
N ALA A 288 0.16 -4.45 27.74
CA ALA A 288 -0.42 -3.16 28.08
C ALA A 288 -1.49 -3.29 29.17
N ALA A 289 -2.34 -4.32 29.10
CA ALA A 289 -3.33 -4.60 30.14
C ALA A 289 -2.71 -4.98 31.50
N GLN A 290 -1.52 -5.60 31.49
CA GLN A 290 -0.88 -6.13 32.71
C GLN A 290 0.08 -5.16 33.39
N THR A 291 0.70 -4.23 32.66
CA THR A 291 1.64 -3.29 33.26
C THR A 291 0.93 -2.35 34.25
N LYS A 292 1.67 -1.83 35.23
CA LYS A 292 1.20 -0.81 36.18
C LYS A 292 1.74 0.57 35.86
N ASP A 293 2.75 0.66 34.99
CA ASP A 293 3.35 1.92 34.59
C ASP A 293 2.52 2.53 33.44
N PRO A 294 1.87 3.69 33.64
CA PRO A 294 1.08 4.34 32.59
C PRO A 294 1.94 4.75 31.38
N VAL A 295 3.22 5.08 31.58
CA VAL A 295 4.15 5.42 30.50
C VAL A 295 4.42 4.20 29.63
N GLU A 296 4.70 3.05 30.24
CA GLU A 296 4.85 1.80 29.51
C GLU A 296 3.52 1.38 28.84
N ARG A 297 2.38 1.57 29.52
CA ARG A 297 1.06 1.21 29.00
C ARG A 297 0.75 1.92 27.68
N ILE A 298 0.80 3.25 27.66
CA ILE A 298 0.51 4.02 26.44
C ILE A 298 1.55 3.76 25.36
N ALA A 299 2.82 3.51 25.74
CA ALA A 299 3.86 3.16 24.80
C ALA A 299 3.65 1.78 24.14
N LEU A 300 3.11 0.80 24.87
CA LEU A 300 2.73 -0.50 24.32
C LEU A 300 1.53 -0.39 23.36
N VAL A 301 0.55 0.47 23.67
CA VAL A 301 -0.56 0.77 22.76
C VAL A 301 -0.04 1.46 21.48
N GLY A 302 0.88 2.42 21.62
CA GLY A 302 1.55 3.04 20.48
C GLY A 302 2.40 2.06 19.66
N ALA A 303 3.10 1.13 20.31
CA ALA A 303 3.82 0.08 19.63
C ALA A 303 2.88 -0.85 18.85
N PHE A 304 1.69 -1.14 19.37
CA PHE A 304 0.65 -1.87 18.64
C PHE A 304 0.24 -1.11 17.37
N ALA A 305 -0.12 0.17 17.50
CA ALA A 305 -0.51 1.01 16.38
C ALA A 305 0.57 1.11 15.29
N VAL A 306 1.85 1.25 15.69
CA VAL A 306 2.97 1.27 14.74
C VAL A 306 3.20 -0.12 14.10
N SER A 307 3.09 -1.19 14.88
CA SER A 307 3.35 -2.55 14.38
C SER A 307 2.42 -2.98 13.25
N GLY A 308 1.21 -2.39 13.16
CA GLY A 308 0.28 -2.64 12.07
C GLY A 308 0.81 -2.24 10.69
N TYR A 309 1.83 -1.37 10.63
CA TYR A 309 2.50 -0.98 9.39
C TYR A 309 3.63 -1.94 8.98
N ALA A 310 4.10 -2.83 9.86
CA ALA A 310 5.30 -3.63 9.58
C ALA A 310 5.15 -4.53 8.32
N SER A 311 3.95 -5.08 8.10
CA SER A 311 3.65 -5.94 6.95
C SER A 311 3.69 -5.21 5.61
N THR A 312 3.61 -3.86 5.61
CA THR A 312 3.60 -3.05 4.38
C THR A 312 5.00 -2.85 3.80
N SER A 313 6.04 -3.13 4.57
CA SER A 313 7.46 -2.91 4.22
C SER A 313 7.90 -3.56 2.90
N VAL A 314 7.20 -4.62 2.47
CA VAL A 314 7.46 -5.35 1.22
C VAL A 314 6.22 -5.42 0.30
N ARG A 315 5.18 -4.63 0.55
CA ARG A 315 3.87 -4.69 -0.14
C ARG A 315 3.50 -3.40 -0.86
N SER A 316 4.26 -3.03 -1.88
CA SER A 316 4.09 -1.75 -2.56
C SER A 316 3.47 -1.82 -3.95
N SER A 317 3.28 -3.03 -4.51
CA SER A 317 2.90 -3.20 -5.92
C SER A 317 1.44 -3.56 -6.15
N ARG A 318 0.75 -4.14 -5.17
CA ARG A 318 -0.56 -4.76 -5.34
C ARG A 318 -1.50 -4.39 -4.20
N LYS A 319 -2.78 -4.22 -4.51
CA LYS A 319 -3.82 -3.85 -3.54
C LYS A 319 -4.64 -5.08 -3.13
N PRO A 320 -5.21 -5.13 -1.93
CA PRO A 320 -6.24 -6.13 -1.62
C PRO A 320 -7.50 -5.94 -2.49
N PHE A 321 -8.33 -6.98 -2.58
CA PHE A 321 -9.67 -6.90 -3.18
C PHE A 321 -10.56 -5.94 -2.39
N ASN A 322 -11.30 -5.09 -3.09
CA ASN A 322 -12.36 -4.30 -2.48
C ASN A 322 -13.48 -5.25 -2.01
N PRO A 323 -13.86 -5.27 -0.73
CA PRO A 323 -14.90 -6.17 -0.24
C PRO A 323 -16.25 -5.83 -0.86
N LEU A 324 -17.13 -6.82 -1.00
CA LEU A 324 -18.53 -6.57 -1.34
C LEU A 324 -19.28 -5.97 -0.13
N LEU A 325 -20.33 -5.20 -0.35
CA LEU A 325 -21.20 -4.70 0.71
C LEU A 325 -21.85 -5.87 1.44
N GLY A 326 -21.63 -5.95 2.76
CA GLY A 326 -22.02 -7.07 3.61
C GLY A 326 -21.04 -8.25 3.62
N GLU A 327 -19.91 -8.14 2.93
CA GLU A 327 -18.79 -9.07 3.11
C GLU A 327 -18.28 -8.99 4.54
N THR A 328 -17.96 -10.15 5.11
CA THR A 328 -17.44 -10.29 6.48
C THR A 328 -16.11 -11.03 6.45
N TYR A 329 -15.30 -10.87 7.48
CA TYR A 329 -14.11 -11.69 7.67
C TYR A 329 -13.84 -11.93 9.14
N GLU A 330 -13.69 -13.20 9.54
CA GLU A 330 -13.21 -13.55 10.88
C GLU A 330 -11.73 -13.98 10.89
N CYS A 331 -11.03 -13.69 11.98
CA CYS A 331 -9.72 -14.28 12.30
C CYS A 331 -9.69 -14.68 13.78
N VAL A 332 -9.85 -15.98 14.05
CA VAL A 332 -9.77 -16.54 15.39
C VAL A 332 -8.48 -17.35 15.52
N ARG A 333 -7.56 -16.87 16.36
CA ARG A 333 -6.26 -17.47 16.64
C ARG A 333 -6.22 -17.92 18.10
N THR A 334 -6.61 -19.15 18.36
CA THR A 334 -6.56 -19.74 19.70
C THR A 334 -5.13 -19.82 20.23
N ASP A 335 -4.15 -20.03 19.33
CA ASP A 335 -2.71 -20.01 19.62
C ASP A 335 -2.20 -18.65 20.12
N ARG A 336 -2.92 -17.57 19.79
CA ARG A 336 -2.56 -16.19 20.19
C ARG A 336 -3.62 -15.50 21.04
N ARG A 337 -4.73 -16.16 21.39
CA ARG A 337 -5.90 -15.55 22.04
C ARG A 337 -6.45 -14.30 21.31
N LEU A 338 -6.42 -14.31 19.98
CA LEU A 338 -6.99 -13.24 19.15
C LEU A 338 -8.34 -13.68 18.59
N HIS A 339 -9.35 -12.85 18.75
CA HIS A 339 -10.63 -12.95 18.06
C HIS A 339 -10.83 -11.63 17.31
N PHE A 340 -10.94 -11.69 16.00
CA PHE A 340 -11.13 -10.52 15.13
C PHE A 340 -12.32 -10.78 14.20
N LEU A 341 -13.13 -9.74 13.99
CA LEU A 341 -14.21 -9.70 13.02
C LEU A 341 -14.18 -8.35 12.29
N ALA A 342 -14.43 -8.36 10.99
CA ALA A 342 -14.73 -7.17 10.22
C ALA A 342 -15.92 -7.38 9.27
N GLU A 343 -16.61 -6.29 8.95
CA GLU A 343 -17.69 -6.22 7.96
C GLU A 343 -17.53 -4.95 7.11
N LYS A 344 -17.81 -5.04 5.81
CA LYS A 344 -18.02 -3.85 4.99
C LYS A 344 -19.44 -3.32 5.20
N VAL A 345 -19.54 -2.26 5.99
CA VAL A 345 -20.81 -1.73 6.52
C VAL A 345 -21.43 -0.65 5.64
N VAL A 346 -20.61 0.12 4.92
CA VAL A 346 -21.06 1.13 3.95
C VAL A 346 -20.33 0.92 2.63
N HIS A 347 -21.02 1.18 1.52
CA HIS A 347 -20.44 1.08 0.19
C HIS A 347 -19.96 2.43 -0.37
N ARG A 348 -20.69 3.53 -0.10
CA ARG A 348 -20.35 4.89 -0.54
C ARG A 348 -20.59 5.92 0.58
N PRO A 349 -19.54 6.62 1.07
CA PRO A 349 -18.14 6.21 0.92
C PRO A 349 -17.93 4.81 1.55
N PRO A 350 -16.97 4.01 1.08
CA PRO A 350 -16.78 2.67 1.59
C PRO A 350 -16.27 2.70 3.03
N VAL A 351 -17.00 2.08 3.94
CA VAL A 351 -16.62 1.98 5.36
C VAL A 351 -16.47 0.53 5.74
N THR A 352 -15.34 0.20 6.37
CA THR A 352 -15.11 -1.07 7.04
C THR A 352 -15.21 -0.87 8.53
N ALA A 353 -16.02 -1.68 9.21
CA ALA A 353 -16.05 -1.75 10.67
C ALA A 353 -15.39 -3.05 11.13
N SER A 354 -14.67 -2.99 12.24
CA SER A 354 -13.96 -4.11 12.82
C SER A 354 -14.00 -4.10 14.34
N TYR A 355 -13.96 -5.29 14.91
CA TYR A 355 -13.91 -5.52 16.35
C TYR A 355 -12.98 -6.68 16.64
N ALA A 356 -12.10 -6.48 17.62
CA ALA A 356 -11.17 -7.50 18.07
C ALA A 356 -11.09 -7.55 19.60
N TYR A 357 -10.82 -8.72 20.15
CA TYR A 357 -10.52 -8.87 21.57
C TYR A 357 -9.53 -10.00 21.84
N GLY A 358 -8.85 -9.88 22.98
CA GLY A 358 -7.94 -10.89 23.52
C GLY A 358 -7.86 -10.83 25.03
N ALA A 359 -6.76 -11.30 25.63
CA ALA A 359 -6.65 -11.35 27.08
C ALA A 359 -6.42 -9.96 27.69
N GLY A 360 -7.50 -9.34 28.16
CA GLY A 360 -7.46 -8.07 28.87
C GLY A 360 -7.55 -6.82 28.00
N TRP A 361 -7.92 -6.99 26.73
CA TRP A 361 -8.03 -5.89 25.78
C TRP A 361 -9.12 -6.13 24.73
N LYS A 362 -9.67 -5.04 24.22
CA LYS A 362 -10.60 -4.98 23.09
C LYS A 362 -10.21 -3.81 22.19
N VAL A 363 -10.45 -3.94 20.90
CA VAL A 363 -10.26 -2.86 19.92
C VAL A 363 -11.51 -2.77 19.05
N SER A 364 -12.02 -1.55 18.88
CA SER A 364 -13.08 -1.25 17.91
C SER A 364 -12.55 -0.23 16.93
N ALA A 365 -12.73 -0.47 15.64
CA ALA A 365 -12.31 0.47 14.62
C ALA A 365 -13.29 0.52 13.46
N ALA A 366 -13.58 1.72 12.97
CA ALA A 366 -14.38 1.91 11.77
C ALA A 366 -13.85 3.08 10.96
N GLY A 367 -13.71 2.89 9.66
CA GLY A 367 -13.08 3.90 8.82
C GLY A 367 -13.08 3.60 7.33
N THR A 368 -12.54 4.57 6.60
CA THR A 368 -12.32 4.56 5.15
C THR A 368 -10.88 4.97 4.84
N VAL A 369 -10.42 4.66 3.63
CA VAL A 369 -9.15 5.18 3.11
C VAL A 369 -9.44 6.06 1.91
N LYS A 370 -9.14 7.35 2.04
CA LYS A 370 -9.14 8.31 0.94
C LYS A 370 -7.79 8.31 0.24
N ASN A 371 -7.79 8.71 -1.03
CA ASN A 371 -6.56 8.68 -1.81
C ASN A 371 -6.37 10.01 -2.55
N LYS A 372 -5.13 10.50 -2.57
CA LYS A 372 -4.77 11.74 -3.25
C LYS A 372 -3.56 11.53 -4.14
N PHE A 373 -3.70 11.80 -5.44
CA PHE A 373 -2.64 11.58 -6.41
C PHE A 373 -1.77 12.82 -6.60
N TRP A 374 -0.50 12.74 -6.21
CA TRP A 374 0.48 13.83 -6.27
C TRP A 374 1.39 13.76 -7.51
N GLY A 375 0.91 13.15 -8.60
CA GLY A 375 1.65 13.00 -9.86
C GLY A 375 2.72 11.90 -9.85
N LYS A 376 3.62 11.90 -8.85
CA LYS A 376 4.68 10.86 -8.69
C LYS A 376 4.41 9.87 -7.57
N SER A 377 3.50 10.23 -6.67
CA SER A 377 3.14 9.45 -5.50
C SER A 377 1.62 9.42 -5.36
N LEU A 378 1.09 8.38 -4.72
CA LEU A 378 -0.30 8.31 -4.27
C LEU A 378 -0.28 8.35 -2.75
N GLU A 379 -0.95 9.33 -2.17
CA GLU A 379 -1.20 9.40 -0.73
C GLU A 379 -2.45 8.60 -0.39
N LEU A 380 -2.40 7.86 0.71
CA LEU A 380 -3.45 7.08 1.32
C LEU A 380 -3.70 7.67 2.71
N ILE A 381 -4.91 8.19 2.92
CA ILE A 381 -5.31 8.89 4.13
C ILE A 381 -6.33 8.01 4.84
N ALA A 382 -5.93 7.44 5.97
CA ALA A 382 -6.82 6.65 6.81
C ALA A 382 -7.70 7.59 7.64
N GLU A 383 -9.02 7.51 7.44
CA GLU A 383 -10.01 8.25 8.22
C GLU A 383 -10.86 7.28 9.03
N GLY A 384 -11.16 7.62 10.27
CA GLY A 384 -11.98 6.79 11.14
C GLY A 384 -11.52 6.79 12.58
N ALA A 385 -12.35 6.21 13.44
CA ALA A 385 -12.04 6.03 14.85
C ALA A 385 -11.42 4.64 15.07
N GLU A 386 -10.33 4.58 15.84
CA GLU A 386 -9.75 3.35 16.38
C GLU A 386 -9.59 3.51 17.90
N ILE A 387 -10.30 2.69 18.66
CA ILE A 387 -10.37 2.74 20.11
C ILE A 387 -9.87 1.42 20.71
N VAL A 388 -8.84 1.49 21.53
CA VAL A 388 -8.34 0.38 22.35
C VAL A 388 -8.88 0.52 23.78
N GLU A 389 -9.55 -0.50 24.29
CA GLU A 389 -10.01 -0.59 25.67
C GLU A 389 -9.25 -1.71 26.40
N LEU A 390 -8.74 -1.41 27.60
CA LEU A 390 -8.04 -2.36 28.45
C LEU A 390 -8.88 -2.69 29.68
N ASP A 391 -8.68 -3.89 30.26
CA ASP A 391 -9.38 -4.31 31.49
C ASP A 391 -9.07 -3.43 32.71
N THR A 392 -8.03 -2.58 32.63
CA THR A 392 -7.77 -1.52 33.63
C THR A 392 -8.85 -0.44 33.65
N GLY A 393 -9.71 -0.39 32.63
CA GLY A 393 -10.68 0.68 32.37
C GLY A 393 -10.14 1.79 31.46
N ASP A 394 -8.85 1.77 31.12
CA ASP A 394 -8.25 2.75 30.21
C ASP A 394 -8.79 2.58 28.78
N LYS A 395 -9.08 3.71 28.13
CA LYS A 395 -9.50 3.77 26.73
C LYS A 395 -8.58 4.70 25.96
N TYR A 396 -8.02 4.22 24.86
CA TYR A 396 -7.08 4.96 24.03
C TYR A 396 -7.66 5.17 22.63
N SER A 397 -7.66 6.42 22.17
CA SER A 397 -7.94 6.75 20.77
C SER A 397 -6.63 6.82 19.99
N ILE A 398 -6.61 6.21 18.81
CA ILE A 398 -5.47 6.22 17.89
C ILE A 398 -5.85 7.03 16.65
N VAL A 399 -5.00 7.97 16.26
CA VAL A 399 -5.08 8.69 14.98
C VAL A 399 -3.87 8.29 14.15
N LYS A 400 -4.12 7.78 12.95
CA LYS A 400 -3.11 7.23 12.04
C LYS A 400 -2.47 8.32 11.16
N PRO A 401 -1.18 8.16 10.78
CA PRO A 401 -0.52 9.03 9.82
C PRO A 401 -0.91 8.70 8.36
N SER A 402 -0.59 9.59 7.42
CA SER A 402 -0.69 9.31 5.99
C SER A 402 0.33 8.28 5.53
N SER A 403 -0.01 7.55 4.47
CA SER A 403 0.89 6.63 3.78
C SER A 403 1.06 7.04 2.32
N PHE A 404 2.26 6.91 1.77
CA PHE A 404 2.57 7.26 0.40
C PHE A 404 3.07 6.05 -0.37
N MET A 405 2.40 5.72 -1.47
CA MET A 405 2.99 4.86 -2.51
C MET A 405 3.89 5.72 -3.38
N ARG A 406 5.20 5.57 -3.19
CA ARG A 406 6.23 6.33 -3.88
C ARG A 406 6.63 5.66 -5.20
N ASN A 407 7.28 6.43 -6.08
CA ASN A 407 7.87 5.95 -7.34
C ASN A 407 6.86 5.35 -8.33
N LEU A 408 5.65 5.94 -8.43
CA LEU A 408 4.64 5.45 -9.39
C LEU A 408 5.09 5.57 -10.86
N LEU A 409 5.94 6.54 -11.17
CA LEU A 409 6.45 6.78 -12.53
C LEU A 409 7.57 5.83 -12.95
N ALA A 410 8.58 5.66 -12.08
CA ALA A 410 9.82 4.98 -12.39
C ALA A 410 10.58 4.64 -11.10
N GLY A 411 11.34 3.54 -11.14
CA GLY A 411 12.07 3.01 -9.98
C GLY A 411 11.27 1.96 -9.22
N THR A 412 11.86 1.44 -8.15
CA THR A 412 11.20 0.47 -7.27
C THR A 412 10.13 1.18 -6.45
N LYS A 413 8.87 0.74 -6.56
CA LYS A 413 7.77 1.22 -5.73
C LYS A 413 8.00 0.83 -4.28
N TYR A 414 7.67 1.71 -3.36
CA TYR A 414 7.69 1.42 -1.92
C TYR A 414 6.59 2.20 -1.23
N LEU A 415 6.12 1.68 -0.09
CA LEU A 415 5.26 2.40 0.83
C LEU A 415 6.12 3.18 1.83
N GLU A 416 5.71 4.40 2.11
CA GLU A 416 6.34 5.27 3.09
C GLU A 416 5.28 5.92 3.96
N HIS A 417 5.35 5.72 5.26
CA HIS A 417 4.45 6.35 6.21
C HIS A 417 5.04 7.68 6.68
N VAL A 418 4.25 8.75 6.65
CA VAL A 418 4.72 10.12 6.91
C VAL A 418 3.68 10.87 7.73
N GLY A 419 4.15 11.65 8.70
CA GLY A 419 3.31 12.51 9.52
C GLY A 419 3.28 12.06 10.98
N GLU A 420 2.29 12.53 11.72
CA GLU A 420 2.14 12.25 13.14
C GLU A 420 1.04 11.22 13.38
N MET A 421 1.37 10.21 14.15
CA MET A 421 0.42 9.35 14.84
C MET A 421 0.21 9.88 16.25
N SER A 422 -1.03 9.91 16.72
CA SER A 422 -1.31 10.23 18.12
C SER A 422 -2.07 9.10 18.80
N VAL A 423 -1.69 8.81 20.04
CA VAL A 423 -2.39 7.90 20.94
C VAL A 423 -2.76 8.71 22.18
N THR A 424 -4.04 8.79 22.49
CA THR A 424 -4.53 9.61 23.62
C THR A 424 -5.39 8.75 24.54
N ASN A 425 -5.07 8.71 25.83
CA ASN A 425 -5.94 8.15 26.84
C ASN A 425 -7.14 9.08 27.04
N LEU A 426 -8.34 8.61 26.70
CA LEU A 426 -9.59 9.36 26.76
C LEU A 426 -10.07 9.63 28.21
N THR A 427 -9.50 8.95 29.20
CA THR A 427 -9.85 9.13 30.62
C THR A 427 -8.86 10.05 31.33
N THR A 428 -7.55 9.90 31.07
CA THR A 428 -6.49 10.62 31.80
C THR A 428 -5.85 11.77 31.02
N ASN A 429 -6.10 11.90 29.70
CA ASN A 429 -5.46 12.85 28.78
C ASN A 429 -3.93 12.71 28.63
N GLU A 430 -3.34 11.62 29.15
CA GLU A 430 -2.00 11.19 28.79
C GLU A 430 -1.95 10.91 27.28
N SER A 431 -0.86 11.28 26.63
CA SER A 431 -0.76 11.22 25.18
C SER A 431 0.62 10.82 24.71
N LEU A 432 0.68 10.06 23.63
CA LEU A 432 1.90 9.71 22.91
C LEU A 432 1.76 10.23 21.50
N VAL A 433 2.72 11.06 21.07
CA VAL A 433 2.81 11.56 19.69
C VAL A 433 4.02 10.94 19.04
N ILE A 434 3.83 10.21 17.94
CA ILE A 434 4.88 9.51 17.20
C ILE A 434 4.97 10.12 15.80
N ARG A 435 6.12 10.68 15.47
CA ARG A 435 6.44 11.19 14.15
C ARG A 435 7.05 10.09 13.29
N PHE A 436 6.38 9.77 12.19
CA PHE A 436 6.91 8.96 11.11
C PHE A 436 7.75 9.87 10.20
N LYS A 437 9.07 9.64 10.21
CA LYS A 437 10.01 10.49 9.48
C LYS A 437 9.95 10.20 7.99
N GLU A 438 9.73 11.24 7.21
CA GLU A 438 9.93 11.18 5.77
C GLU A 438 11.39 10.87 5.46
N GLY A 439 11.62 9.89 4.59
CA GLY A 439 12.95 9.56 4.13
C GLY A 439 13.52 10.69 3.27
N SER A 440 14.82 10.96 3.42
CA SER A 440 15.49 11.87 2.50
C SER A 440 15.47 11.29 1.08
N MET A 441 15.12 12.11 0.09
CA MET A 441 15.15 11.75 -1.33
C MET A 441 16.54 11.27 -1.80
N PHE A 442 17.60 11.64 -1.06
CA PHE A 442 19.00 11.27 -1.34
C PHE A 442 19.56 10.22 -0.38
N GLY A 443 18.75 9.74 0.58
CA GLY A 443 19.13 8.69 1.54
C GLY A 443 18.86 7.28 0.99
N GLY A 444 19.77 6.35 1.27
CA GLY A 444 19.54 4.93 1.01
C GLY A 444 18.42 4.34 1.88
N VAL A 445 18.10 3.05 1.69
CA VAL A 445 17.07 2.32 2.47
C VAL A 445 17.27 2.47 3.98
N ALA A 446 18.52 2.57 4.43
CA ALA A 446 18.88 2.76 5.84
C ALA A 446 18.38 4.08 6.44
N ASN A 447 18.01 5.09 5.64
CA ASN A 447 17.51 6.38 6.13
C ASN A 447 15.97 6.48 6.13
N ARG A 448 15.28 5.39 5.81
CA ARG A 448 13.82 5.34 5.75
C ARG A 448 13.25 4.64 6.97
N ASN A 449 11.94 4.76 7.13
CA ASN A 449 11.13 4.01 8.09
C ASN A 449 11.34 4.36 9.57
N HIS A 450 12.09 5.43 9.86
CA HIS A 450 12.35 5.87 11.22
C HIS A 450 11.11 6.49 11.86
N ILE A 451 10.96 6.23 13.15
CA ILE A 451 9.97 6.86 14.00
C ILE A 451 10.63 7.48 15.23
N GLU A 452 10.10 8.61 15.67
CA GLU A 452 10.44 9.23 16.94
C GLU A 452 9.17 9.72 17.62
N GLY A 453 8.98 9.35 18.87
CA GLY A 453 7.80 9.73 19.63
C GLY A 453 8.13 10.20 21.04
N VAL A 454 7.20 10.95 21.61
CA VAL A 454 7.29 11.50 22.96
C VAL A 454 6.03 11.13 23.72
N VAL A 455 6.20 10.57 24.91
CA VAL A 455 5.11 10.32 25.85
C VAL A 455 4.94 11.54 26.75
N TYR A 456 3.72 12.01 26.88
CA TYR A 456 3.31 13.12 27.71
C TYR A 456 2.34 12.66 28.80
N ASP A 457 2.56 13.12 30.03
CA ASP A 457 1.60 12.94 31.12
C ASP A 457 0.36 13.84 30.92
N ALA A 458 -0.61 13.72 31.83
CA ALA A 458 -1.83 14.53 31.82
C ALA A 458 -1.57 16.05 31.89
N ASN A 459 -0.43 16.47 32.45
CA ASN A 459 0.00 17.86 32.56
C ASN A 459 0.84 18.32 31.36
N LYS A 460 0.98 17.48 30.33
CA LYS A 460 1.80 17.72 29.13
C LYS A 460 3.30 17.82 29.41
N ASN A 461 3.78 17.28 30.53
CA ASN A 461 5.19 17.08 30.74
C ASN A 461 5.66 15.84 29.96
N LYS A 462 6.84 15.94 29.37
CA LYS A 462 7.50 14.81 28.75
C LYS A 462 7.93 13.78 29.81
N VAL A 463 7.49 12.54 29.66
CA VAL A 463 7.74 11.45 30.60
C VAL A 463 8.36 10.18 29.99
N GLY A 464 8.54 10.17 28.67
CA GLY A 464 9.21 9.09 27.96
C GLY A 464 9.45 9.42 26.50
N GLU A 465 10.31 8.65 25.85
CA GLU A 465 10.58 8.72 24.42
C GLU A 465 10.45 7.34 23.78
N ILE A 466 9.89 7.31 22.58
CA ILE A 466 9.89 6.15 21.71
C ILE A 466 10.80 6.42 20.51
N LYS A 467 11.65 5.46 20.15
CA LYS A 467 12.48 5.52 18.95
C LYS A 467 12.52 4.18 18.26
N GLY A 468 12.74 4.17 16.95
CA GLY A 468 12.97 2.92 16.24
C GLY A 468 12.62 3.03 14.78
N ARG A 469 12.22 1.90 14.21
CA ARG A 469 11.74 1.79 12.84
C ARG A 469 10.47 0.95 12.79
N TRP A 470 9.47 1.43 12.06
CA TRP A 470 8.16 0.76 11.97
C TRP A 470 8.22 -0.60 11.26
N ASP A 471 9.28 -0.86 10.51
CA ASP A 471 9.53 -2.12 9.79
C ASP A 471 10.47 -3.08 10.54
N GLU A 472 10.98 -2.69 11.73
CA GLU A 472 12.01 -3.48 12.41
C GLU A 472 11.74 -3.63 13.91
N ARG A 473 11.94 -2.57 14.70
CA ARG A 473 11.90 -2.59 16.17
C ARG A 473 11.56 -1.22 16.74
N ILE A 474 10.95 -1.24 17.93
CA ILE A 474 10.58 -0.04 18.70
C ILE A 474 11.18 -0.14 20.10
N PHE A 475 11.76 0.96 20.57
CA PHE A 475 12.37 1.11 21.88
C PHE A 475 11.64 2.18 22.69
N LEU A 476 11.50 1.96 24.00
CA LEU A 476 11.05 2.96 24.97
C LEU A 476 12.22 3.35 25.86
N THR A 477 12.48 4.65 25.96
CA THR A 477 13.37 5.24 26.96
C THR A 477 12.53 6.01 27.97
N ASN A 478 12.51 5.54 29.23
CA ASN A 478 11.78 6.21 30.31
C ASN A 478 12.56 7.40 30.89
N ASN A 479 11.93 8.17 31.80
CA ASN A 479 12.56 9.30 32.49
C ASN A 479 13.85 8.96 33.24
N ASN A 480 14.04 7.71 33.65
CA ASN A 480 15.26 7.24 34.30
C ASN A 480 16.36 6.86 33.30
N ALA A 481 16.22 7.26 32.03
CA ALA A 481 17.10 6.93 30.91
C ALA A 481 17.30 5.42 30.66
N THR A 482 16.38 4.58 31.19
CA THR A 482 16.41 3.14 30.95
C THR A 482 15.72 2.85 29.62
N THR A 483 16.42 2.18 28.71
CA THR A 483 15.90 1.83 27.39
C THR A 483 15.54 0.35 27.34
N SER A 484 14.34 0.05 26.85
CA SER A 484 13.84 -1.32 26.68
C SER A 484 13.21 -1.50 25.30
N VAL A 485 13.16 -2.75 24.81
CA VAL A 485 12.49 -3.10 23.55
C VAL A 485 11.00 -3.27 23.82
N LEU A 486 10.16 -2.50 23.13
CA LEU A 486 8.70 -2.68 23.19
C LEU A 486 8.23 -3.73 22.20
N TRP A 487 8.73 -3.67 20.97
CA TRP A 487 8.30 -4.52 19.87
C TRP A 487 9.47 -4.80 18.92
N GLN A 488 9.40 -5.97 18.28
CA GLN A 488 10.26 -6.37 17.19
C GLN A 488 9.42 -7.15 16.17
N SER A 489 9.55 -6.79 14.90
CA SER A 489 8.94 -7.51 13.78
C SER A 489 9.45 -8.95 13.68
N GLU A 490 8.55 -9.83 13.26
CA GLU A 490 8.91 -11.15 12.78
C GLU A 490 9.71 -11.03 11.48
N LYS A 491 10.59 -12.02 11.24
CA LYS A 491 11.36 -12.04 10.01
C LYS A 491 10.44 -12.26 8.82
N ILE A 492 10.58 -11.39 7.81
CA ILE A 492 9.91 -11.56 6.53
C ILE A 492 10.31 -12.91 5.92
N PRO A 493 9.35 -13.72 5.41
CA PRO A 493 9.65 -14.98 4.76
C PRO A 493 10.68 -14.79 3.61
N PRO A 494 11.68 -15.68 3.47
CA PRO A 494 12.67 -15.57 2.38
C PRO A 494 12.04 -15.57 0.98
N ASP A 495 10.90 -16.22 0.84
CA ASP A 495 10.07 -16.41 -0.34
C ASP A 495 8.89 -15.41 -0.42
N ALA A 496 8.88 -14.36 0.41
CA ALA A 496 7.78 -13.39 0.43
C ALA A 496 7.54 -12.74 -0.95
N SER A 497 8.59 -12.48 -1.74
CA SER A 497 8.45 -11.93 -3.10
C SER A 497 7.66 -12.84 -4.04
N ASP A 498 7.76 -14.15 -3.84
CA ASP A 498 7.04 -15.15 -4.65
C ASP A 498 5.56 -15.21 -4.25
N TYR A 499 5.20 -14.65 -3.09
CA TYR A 499 3.86 -14.67 -2.51
C TYR A 499 3.41 -13.26 -2.10
N TYR A 500 3.44 -12.32 -3.04
CA TYR A 500 2.84 -10.98 -2.91
C TYR A 500 3.43 -10.09 -1.79
N GLY A 501 4.61 -10.42 -1.25
CA GLY A 501 5.20 -9.75 -0.10
C GLY A 501 4.55 -10.15 1.23
N PHE A 502 3.95 -11.35 1.32
CA PHE A 502 3.19 -11.75 2.50
C PHE A 502 4.09 -12.14 3.68
N THR A 503 3.67 -11.75 4.90
CA THR A 503 4.18 -12.35 6.14
C THR A 503 3.58 -13.74 6.33
N TYR A 504 4.14 -14.57 7.22
CA TYR A 504 3.51 -15.85 7.54
C TYR A 504 2.10 -15.70 8.12
N PHE A 505 1.85 -14.63 8.88
CA PHE A 505 0.52 -14.33 9.38
C PHE A 505 -0.44 -14.08 8.22
N ALA A 506 -0.05 -13.23 7.28
CA ALA A 506 -0.89 -12.90 6.15
C ALA A 506 -1.13 -14.07 5.18
N MET A 507 -0.12 -14.91 4.95
CA MET A 507 -0.31 -16.16 4.20
C MET A 507 -1.40 -17.02 4.82
N SER A 508 -1.53 -17.04 6.15
CA SER A 508 -2.57 -17.84 6.83
C SER A 508 -3.99 -17.25 6.79
N LEU A 509 -4.16 -15.96 6.46
CA LEU A 509 -5.46 -15.29 6.62
C LEU A 509 -6.55 -15.87 5.73
N ASN A 510 -6.20 -16.22 4.49
CA ASN A 510 -7.15 -16.76 3.53
C ASN A 510 -7.21 -18.31 3.49
N GLU A 511 -6.56 -18.96 4.45
CA GLU A 511 -6.61 -20.43 4.59
C GLU A 511 -7.95 -20.88 5.19
N ILE A 512 -8.53 -21.95 4.63
CA ILE A 512 -9.69 -22.64 5.21
C ILE A 512 -9.21 -23.95 5.83
N THR A 513 -8.99 -23.94 7.15
CA THR A 513 -8.65 -25.14 7.93
C THR A 513 -9.89 -26.00 8.20
N ASP A 514 -9.69 -27.28 8.52
CA ASP A 514 -10.77 -28.24 8.72
C ASP A 514 -11.70 -27.86 9.90
N ASP A 515 -11.16 -27.19 10.91
CA ASP A 515 -11.92 -26.78 12.10
C ASP A 515 -12.82 -25.57 11.86
N ILE A 516 -12.47 -24.68 10.91
CA ILE A 516 -13.29 -23.50 10.59
C ILE A 516 -14.23 -23.73 9.41
N ARG A 517 -13.88 -24.62 8.48
CA ARG A 517 -14.69 -24.94 7.29
C ARG A 517 -16.20 -25.13 7.58
N PRO A 518 -16.63 -25.88 8.62
CA PRO A 518 -18.06 -26.10 8.86
C PRO A 518 -18.77 -24.93 9.56
N ILE A 519 -18.04 -23.91 10.03
CA ILE A 519 -18.58 -22.83 10.86
C ILE A 519 -18.46 -21.44 10.22
N LEU A 520 -17.79 -21.29 9.07
CA LEU A 520 -17.71 -20.00 8.38
C LEU A 520 -19.09 -19.53 7.93
N PRO A 521 -19.44 -18.24 8.09
CA PRO A 521 -20.63 -17.67 7.48
C PRO A 521 -20.47 -17.63 5.96
N PRO A 522 -21.57 -17.69 5.19
CA PRO A 522 -21.54 -17.60 3.73
C PRO A 522 -20.96 -16.28 3.20
N THR A 523 -20.85 -15.26 4.05
CA THR A 523 -20.28 -13.95 3.74
C THR A 523 -18.78 -13.83 4.04
N ASP A 524 -18.12 -14.87 4.58
CA ASP A 524 -16.69 -14.81 4.93
C ASP A 524 -15.80 -14.70 3.68
N SER A 525 -14.86 -13.74 3.67
CA SER A 525 -13.94 -13.50 2.54
C SER A 525 -13.19 -14.76 2.06
N ARG A 526 -13.00 -15.78 2.88
CA ARG A 526 -12.36 -17.04 2.43
C ARG A 526 -13.17 -17.80 1.38
N LEU A 527 -14.48 -17.60 1.37
CA LEU A 527 -15.44 -18.22 0.44
C LEU A 527 -15.59 -17.41 -0.86
N ARG A 528 -14.97 -16.24 -0.94
CA ARG A 528 -15.03 -15.35 -2.10
C ARG A 528 -14.30 -15.98 -3.32
N PRO A 529 -15.01 -16.27 -4.43
CA PRO A 529 -14.49 -17.16 -5.47
C PRO A 529 -13.44 -16.53 -6.41
N ASP A 530 -13.55 -15.23 -6.73
CA ASP A 530 -12.54 -14.49 -7.52
C ASP A 530 -11.20 -14.42 -6.78
N GLN A 531 -11.25 -14.10 -5.49
CA GLN A 531 -10.07 -14.08 -4.62
C GLN A 531 -9.42 -15.47 -4.51
N ARG A 532 -10.22 -16.53 -4.36
CA ARG A 532 -9.73 -17.92 -4.34
C ARG A 532 -9.06 -18.30 -5.66
N ALA A 533 -9.68 -17.99 -6.80
CA ALA A 533 -9.12 -18.30 -8.11
C ALA A 533 -7.75 -17.62 -8.32
N LEU A 534 -7.60 -16.36 -7.88
CA LEU A 534 -6.31 -15.66 -7.95
C LEU A 534 -5.25 -16.33 -7.04
N GLU A 535 -5.63 -16.73 -5.83
CA GLU A 535 -4.74 -17.43 -4.89
C GLU A 535 -4.25 -18.78 -5.43
N ASP A 536 -5.11 -19.47 -6.20
CA ASP A 536 -4.80 -20.75 -6.85
C ASP A 536 -4.04 -20.58 -8.18
N GLY A 537 -3.74 -19.34 -8.59
CA GLY A 537 -2.95 -19.02 -9.78
C GLY A 537 -3.73 -18.99 -11.09
N ASP A 538 -5.06 -18.91 -11.04
CA ASP A 538 -5.94 -18.81 -12.22
C ASP A 538 -6.47 -17.37 -12.36
N ALA A 539 -5.62 -16.48 -12.91
CA ALA A 539 -5.95 -15.07 -13.07
C ALA A 539 -7.11 -14.82 -14.05
N ASP A 540 -7.24 -15.62 -15.10
CA ASP A 540 -8.31 -15.47 -16.10
C ASP A 540 -9.67 -15.78 -15.47
N LYS A 541 -9.76 -16.89 -14.72
CA LYS A 541 -10.96 -17.23 -13.96
C LYS A 541 -11.25 -16.20 -12.87
N ALA A 542 -10.22 -15.70 -12.19
CA ALA A 542 -10.38 -14.67 -11.16
C ALA A 542 -10.97 -13.37 -11.73
N GLU A 543 -10.52 -12.93 -12.91
CA GLU A 543 -11.06 -11.75 -13.59
C GLU A 543 -12.53 -11.94 -13.95
N ALA A 544 -12.89 -13.08 -14.56
CA ALA A 544 -14.27 -13.37 -14.94
C ALA A 544 -15.22 -13.36 -13.72
N LEU A 545 -14.81 -14.03 -12.63
CA LEU A 545 -15.58 -14.07 -11.37
C LEU A 545 -15.68 -12.69 -10.73
N LYS A 546 -14.60 -11.88 -10.77
CA LYS A 546 -14.59 -10.52 -10.22
C LYS A 546 -15.63 -9.65 -10.91
N LEU A 547 -15.64 -9.66 -12.24
CA LEU A 547 -16.59 -8.89 -13.04
C LEU A 547 -18.05 -9.31 -12.76
N GLU A 548 -18.29 -10.61 -12.60
CA GLU A 548 -19.62 -11.14 -12.26
C GLU A 548 -20.08 -10.69 -10.87
N LEU A 549 -19.23 -10.83 -9.85
CA LEU A 549 -19.55 -10.41 -8.48
C LEU A 549 -19.80 -8.90 -8.37
N GLU A 550 -18.97 -8.09 -9.03
CA GLU A 550 -19.16 -6.63 -9.12
C GLU A 550 -20.47 -6.29 -9.87
N GLY A 551 -20.81 -7.05 -10.92
CA GLY A 551 -22.10 -6.99 -11.61
C GLY A 551 -23.30 -7.26 -10.68
N HIS A 552 -23.29 -8.39 -9.97
CA HIS A 552 -24.36 -8.77 -9.04
C HIS A 552 -24.53 -7.77 -7.89
N GLN A 553 -23.45 -7.21 -7.37
CA GLN A 553 -23.52 -6.15 -6.37
C GLN A 553 -24.20 -4.89 -6.90
N ARG A 554 -23.85 -4.46 -8.14
CA ARG A 554 -24.49 -3.30 -8.79
C ARG A 554 -25.99 -3.53 -8.98
N GLU A 555 -26.39 -4.72 -9.41
CA GLU A 555 -27.81 -5.07 -9.53
C GLU A 555 -28.54 -5.05 -8.19
N ARG A 556 -27.93 -5.62 -7.13
CA ARG A 556 -28.52 -5.63 -5.78
C ARG A 556 -28.72 -4.21 -5.25
N ARG A 557 -27.71 -3.34 -5.43
CA ARG A 557 -27.80 -1.92 -5.04
C ARG A 557 -28.92 -1.20 -5.77
N LYS A 558 -28.98 -1.32 -7.10
CA LYS A 558 -30.04 -0.70 -7.91
C LYS A 558 -31.43 -1.16 -7.46
N LYS A 559 -31.60 -2.44 -7.10
CA LYS A 559 -32.87 -2.96 -6.55
C LYS A 559 -33.22 -2.33 -5.19
N MET A 560 -32.25 -2.20 -4.29
CA MET A 560 -32.46 -1.54 -2.99
C MET A 560 -32.81 -0.05 -3.15
N GLU A 561 -32.08 0.66 -4.04
CA GLU A 561 -32.33 2.08 -4.35
C GLU A 561 -33.74 2.29 -4.90
N VAL A 562 -34.18 1.48 -5.87
CA VAL A 562 -35.55 1.53 -6.43
C VAL A 562 -36.61 1.21 -5.37
N ALA A 563 -36.29 0.36 -4.39
CA ALA A 563 -37.18 0.02 -3.29
C ALA A 563 -37.18 1.07 -2.15
N GLY A 564 -36.29 2.06 -2.18
CA GLY A 564 -36.07 2.99 -1.07
C GLY A 564 -35.48 2.32 0.18
N GLU A 565 -34.82 1.17 0.01
CA GLU A 565 -34.22 0.41 1.11
C GLU A 565 -32.74 0.78 1.30
N THR A 566 -32.31 0.83 2.56
CA THR A 566 -30.90 0.99 2.91
C THR A 566 -30.34 -0.33 3.43
N TYR A 567 -29.14 -0.71 2.98
CA TYR A 567 -28.45 -1.89 3.50
C TYR A 567 -28.24 -1.76 5.01
N ARG A 568 -28.57 -2.81 5.76
CA ARG A 568 -28.35 -2.90 7.19
C ARG A 568 -27.26 -3.93 7.48
N PRO A 569 -26.11 -3.51 8.04
CA PRO A 569 -25.06 -4.43 8.43
C PRO A 569 -25.52 -5.46 9.46
N GLN A 570 -24.89 -6.62 9.46
CA GLN A 570 -25.34 -7.75 10.28
C GLN A 570 -24.74 -7.75 11.68
N TRP A 571 -23.49 -7.28 11.81
CA TRP A 571 -22.66 -7.43 13.00
C TRP A 571 -22.19 -6.13 13.63
N PHE A 572 -22.55 -5.00 13.00
CA PHE A 572 -22.23 -3.66 13.47
C PHE A 572 -23.44 -2.74 13.31
N HIS A 573 -23.52 -1.71 14.14
CA HIS A 573 -24.56 -0.68 14.08
C HIS A 573 -23.94 0.71 14.28
N PRO A 574 -24.55 1.76 13.71
CA PRO A 574 -24.07 3.13 13.92
C PRO A 574 -24.24 3.54 15.39
N CYS A 575 -23.22 4.23 15.92
CA CYS A 575 -23.27 4.87 17.23
C CYS A 575 -24.22 6.09 17.23
N ASN A 576 -24.60 6.55 18.43
CA ASN A 576 -25.48 7.72 18.58
C ASN A 576 -24.95 9.01 17.96
N ASN A 577 -23.64 9.12 17.72
CA ASN A 577 -23.04 10.27 17.05
C ASN A 577 -23.20 10.23 15.52
N GLY A 578 -23.79 9.17 14.96
CA GLY A 578 -24.07 9.01 13.53
C GLY A 578 -22.84 8.77 12.65
N VAL A 579 -21.62 8.78 13.21
CA VAL A 579 -20.37 8.68 12.47
C VAL A 579 -19.63 7.38 12.78
N ASP A 580 -19.60 6.99 14.06
CA ASP A 580 -18.89 5.80 14.50
C ASP A 580 -19.75 4.54 14.39
N TRP A 581 -19.09 3.38 14.44
CA TRP A 581 -19.74 2.07 14.43
C TRP A 581 -19.39 1.28 15.68
N ALA A 582 -20.39 0.61 16.25
CA ALA A 582 -20.24 -0.29 17.39
C ALA A 582 -20.45 -1.76 16.98
N TYR A 583 -19.74 -2.66 17.66
CA TYR A 583 -19.94 -4.09 17.51
C TYR A 583 -21.29 -4.53 18.11
N GLY A 584 -21.96 -5.43 17.40
CA GLY A 584 -23.30 -5.92 17.73
C GLY A 584 -24.24 -5.68 16.57
N GLY A 585 -25.06 -6.68 16.23
CA GLY A 585 -26.09 -6.52 15.22
C GLY A 585 -27.25 -5.64 15.69
N PRO A 586 -28.15 -5.22 14.78
CA PRO A 586 -29.25 -4.30 15.10
C PRO A 586 -30.22 -4.78 16.20
N ASP A 587 -30.28 -6.09 16.45
CA ASP A 587 -31.09 -6.77 17.45
C ASP A 587 -30.29 -7.15 18.72
N GLY A 588 -29.06 -6.62 18.86
CA GLY A 588 -28.16 -6.94 19.97
C GLY A 588 -27.46 -8.29 19.84
N ARG A 589 -27.56 -8.97 18.69
CA ARG A 589 -26.84 -10.23 18.47
C ARG A 589 -25.32 -10.00 18.41
N GLU A 590 -24.59 -10.99 18.90
CA GLU A 590 -23.13 -10.99 18.87
C GLU A 590 -22.61 -12.12 17.97
N TYR A 591 -21.76 -11.77 17.02
CA TYR A 591 -21.17 -12.71 16.07
C TYR A 591 -20.49 -13.90 16.76
N PHE A 592 -19.58 -13.63 17.71
CA PHE A 592 -18.80 -14.68 18.36
C PHE A 592 -19.65 -15.61 19.25
N ALA A 593 -20.76 -15.11 19.82
CA ALA A 593 -21.69 -15.93 20.57
C ALA A 593 -22.43 -16.92 19.64
N ILE A 594 -22.92 -16.43 18.50
CA ILE A 594 -23.58 -17.26 17.48
C ILE A 594 -22.60 -18.26 16.86
N ARG A 595 -21.38 -17.82 16.54
CA ARG A 595 -20.30 -18.67 16.01
C ARG A 595 -19.99 -19.83 16.95
N GLU A 596 -19.88 -19.58 18.25
CA GLU A 596 -19.65 -20.64 19.24
C GLU A 596 -20.86 -21.58 19.39
N GLN A 597 -22.09 -21.07 19.27
CA GLN A 597 -23.29 -21.91 19.24
C GLN A 597 -23.28 -22.85 18.02
N ILE A 598 -22.94 -22.34 16.84
CA ILE A 598 -22.81 -23.12 15.60
C ILE A 598 -21.75 -24.20 15.75
N LYS A 599 -20.58 -23.83 16.29
CA LYS A 599 -19.49 -24.78 16.56
C LYS A 599 -19.90 -25.90 17.52
N ARG A 600 -20.68 -25.61 18.56
CA ARG A 600 -21.14 -26.62 19.54
C ARG A 600 -22.26 -27.50 19.02
N SER A 601 -23.21 -26.91 18.29
CA SER A 601 -24.42 -27.60 17.82
C SER A 601 -24.27 -28.25 16.45
N GLN A 602 -23.21 -27.92 15.71
CA GLN A 602 -23.02 -28.28 14.30
C GLN A 602 -24.23 -27.85 13.43
N SER A 603 -24.88 -26.75 13.81
CA SER A 603 -26.02 -26.18 13.09
C SER A 603 -25.56 -25.29 11.94
N GLN A 604 -26.49 -24.95 11.06
CA GLN A 604 -26.26 -23.90 10.06
C GLN A 604 -26.43 -22.50 10.66
N TRP A 605 -25.95 -21.49 9.93
CA TRP A 605 -26.22 -20.10 10.24
C TRP A 605 -27.71 -19.79 10.01
N ASN A 606 -28.43 -19.45 11.07
CA ASN A 606 -29.86 -19.11 11.02
C ASN A 606 -30.13 -17.60 10.95
N VAL A 607 -29.06 -16.79 10.85
CA VAL A 607 -29.18 -15.34 10.64
C VAL A 607 -29.36 -15.10 9.14
N PRO A 608 -30.38 -14.34 8.70
CA PRO A 608 -30.56 -14.00 7.30
C PRO A 608 -29.35 -13.21 6.79
N MET A 609 -28.52 -13.85 5.98
CA MET A 609 -27.35 -13.23 5.37
C MET A 609 -27.53 -13.18 3.87
N ALA A 610 -27.13 -12.06 3.26
CA ALA A 610 -27.18 -11.91 1.82
C ALA A 610 -26.23 -12.93 1.16
N GLN A 611 -26.70 -13.56 0.09
CA GLN A 611 -25.89 -14.44 -0.74
C GLN A 611 -25.01 -13.60 -1.68
N ILE A 612 -23.98 -12.97 -1.10
CA ILE A 612 -23.17 -11.97 -1.81
C ILE A 612 -22.15 -12.57 -2.79
N PHE A 613 -21.85 -13.87 -2.67
CA PHE A 613 -20.91 -14.60 -3.53
C PHE A 613 -21.60 -15.55 -4.51
N GLU A 614 -22.92 -15.45 -4.69
CA GLU A 614 -23.59 -16.27 -5.69
C GLU A 614 -23.11 -15.90 -7.10
N VAL A 615 -22.60 -16.92 -7.79
CA VAL A 615 -22.17 -16.91 -9.18
C VAL A 615 -23.13 -17.84 -9.92
N ARG A 616 -23.63 -17.46 -11.09
CA ARG A 616 -24.54 -18.31 -11.86
C ARG A 616 -23.80 -19.60 -12.23
N GLY A 617 -24.30 -20.74 -11.76
CA GLY A 617 -23.74 -22.04 -12.14
C GLY A 617 -23.78 -22.22 -13.66
N HIS A 618 -22.62 -22.47 -14.26
CA HIS A 618 -22.51 -22.91 -15.65
C HIS A 618 -22.93 -24.37 -15.82
#